data_AF-A0A399E002-F1
#
_entry.id   AF-A0A399E002-F1
#
_cell.length_a   1.000
_cell.length_b   1.000
_cell.length_c   1.000
_cell.angle_alpha   90.00
_cell.angle_beta   90.00
_cell.angle_gamma   90.00
#
_symmetry.space_group_name_H-M   'P 1'
#
loop_
_entity.id
_entity.type
_entity.pdbx_description
1 polymer ?
#
loop_
_entity_poly.entity_id
_entity_poly.type
_entity_poly.pdbx_seq_one_letter_code
_entity_poly.pdbx_strand_id
1 'polypeptide(L)'
;MWFFAARKPLEEAEVERRLILLKTQVEARLHRLEARLLSRRQALEQALGEFRKNLAHLEVLHQEERYPQGVLTPAIERERLRIAQLEAELKALTERFAARRARLYSEARRKGARLGAKESRLNELWCLEVKDEPVAHS
;
A
#
# COMPACT_ATOMS: atom_id res chain seq x y z
N MET A 1 -16.58 22.95 -40.11
CA MET A 1 -17.04 21.55 -40.00
C MET A 1 -15.94 20.74 -39.34
N TRP A 2 -16.17 20.24 -38.12
CA TRP A 2 -15.22 19.34 -37.45
C TRP A 2 -15.59 17.90 -37.83
N PHE A 3 -14.75 17.25 -38.63
CA PHE A 3 -14.89 15.84 -38.94
C PHE A 3 -14.43 15.01 -37.73
N PHE A 4 -15.38 14.47 -36.97
CA PHE A 4 -15.10 13.35 -36.08
C PHE A 4 -14.83 12.13 -36.96
N ALA A 5 -13.57 11.85 -37.25
CA ALA A 5 -13.17 10.60 -37.88
C ALA A 5 -13.58 9.45 -36.94
N ALA A 6 -14.66 8.75 -37.28
CA ALA A 6 -15.09 7.55 -36.59
C ALA A 6 -13.94 6.54 -36.65
N ARG A 7 -13.32 6.27 -35.50
CA ARG A 7 -12.31 5.21 -35.40
C ARG A 7 -12.99 3.90 -35.80
N LYS A 8 -12.43 3.19 -36.78
CA LYS A 8 -12.87 1.84 -37.13
C LYS A 8 -12.88 0.98 -35.86
N PRO A 9 -13.93 0.16 -35.63
CA PRO A 9 -13.93 -0.76 -34.50
C PRO A 9 -12.72 -1.68 -34.62
N LEU A 10 -11.99 -1.82 -33.51
CA LEU A 10 -10.87 -2.77 -33.43
C LEU A 10 -11.43 -4.18 -33.57
N GLU A 11 -10.71 -5.04 -34.28
CA GLU A 11 -11.01 -6.47 -34.28
C GLU A 11 -10.86 -7.03 -32.87
N GLU A 12 -11.72 -7.99 -32.50
CA GLU A 12 -11.75 -8.55 -31.14
C GLU A 12 -10.37 -9.08 -30.69
N ALA A 13 -9.63 -9.72 -31.60
CA ALA A 13 -8.27 -10.19 -31.35
C ALA A 13 -7.27 -9.06 -31.04
N GLU A 14 -7.44 -7.87 -31.64
CA GLU A 14 -6.59 -6.72 -31.35
C GLU A 14 -6.93 -6.10 -29.99
N VAL A 15 -8.23 -6.06 -29.64
CA VAL A 15 -8.69 -5.66 -28.30
C VAL A 15 -8.08 -6.57 -27.24
N GLU A 16 -8.13 -7.88 -27.43
CA GLU A 16 -7.54 -8.85 -26.49
C GLU A 16 -6.03 -8.67 -26.30
N ARG A 17 -5.27 -8.52 -27.38
CA ARG A 17 -3.82 -8.27 -27.30
C ARG A 17 -3.51 -7.02 -26.50
N ARG A 18 -4.26 -5.94 -26.72
CA ARG A 18 -4.09 -4.68 -25.99
C ARG A 18 -4.49 -4.79 -24.51
N LEU A 19 -5.52 -5.59 -24.20
CA LEU A 19 -5.90 -5.88 -22.82
C LEU A 19 -4.83 -6.67 -22.07
N ILE A 20 -4.23 -7.68 -22.70
CA ILE A 20 -3.13 -8.46 -22.11
C ILE A 20 -1.94 -7.54 -21.82
N LEU A 21 -1.54 -6.70 -22.78
CA LEU A 21 -0.47 -5.72 -22.57
C LEU A 21 -0.79 -4.74 -21.45
N LEU A 22 -2.03 -4.27 -21.37
CA LEU A 22 -2.47 -3.38 -20.30
C LEU A 22 -2.39 -4.09 -18.93
N LYS A 23 -2.79 -5.35 -18.86
CA LYS A 23 -2.70 -6.16 -17.64
C LYS A 23 -1.24 -6.30 -17.18
N THR A 24 -0.33 -6.71 -18.06
CA THR A 24 1.09 -6.88 -17.70
C THR A 24 1.73 -5.57 -17.24
N GLN A 25 1.39 -4.44 -17.86
CA GLN A 25 1.85 -3.13 -17.42
C GLN A 25 1.34 -2.75 -16.02
N VAL A 26 0.07 -3.06 -15.72
CA VAL A 26 -0.54 -2.80 -14.42
C VAL A 26 0.10 -3.67 -13.35
N GLU A 27 0.30 -4.96 -13.61
CA GLU A 27 0.97 -5.90 -12.71
C GLU A 27 2.41 -5.47 -12.42
N ALA A 28 3.19 -5.13 -13.45
CA ALA A 28 4.55 -4.63 -13.27
C ALA A 28 4.60 -3.35 -12.41
N ARG A 29 3.62 -2.46 -12.58
CA ARG A 29 3.50 -1.25 -11.76
C ARG A 29 3.08 -1.56 -10.32
N LEU A 30 2.20 -2.55 -10.13
CA LEU A 30 1.78 -3.00 -8.81
C LEU A 30 2.94 -3.62 -8.04
N HIS A 31 3.71 -4.52 -8.65
CA HIS A 31 4.89 -5.13 -8.02
C HIS A 31 5.92 -4.09 -7.56
N ARG A 32 6.13 -3.03 -8.36
CA ARG A 32 7.01 -1.91 -7.94
C ARG A 32 6.46 -1.16 -6.74
N LEU A 33 5.14 -1.01 -6.62
CA LEU A 33 4.51 -0.39 -5.46
C LEU A 33 4.58 -1.30 -4.24
N GLU A 34 4.38 -2.61 -4.41
CA GLU A 34 4.51 -3.62 -3.35
C GLU A 34 5.94 -3.68 -2.81
N ALA A 35 6.95 -3.72 -3.68
CA ALA A 35 8.35 -3.70 -3.26
C ALA A 35 8.69 -2.44 -2.46
N ARG A 36 8.18 -1.27 -2.88
CA ARG A 36 8.35 -0.01 -2.13
C ARG A 36 7.62 -0.03 -0.79
N LEU A 37 6.41 -0.58 -0.75
CA LEU A 37 5.64 -0.75 0.48
C LEU A 37 6.41 -1.63 1.47
N LEU A 38 6.85 -2.82 1.02
CA LEU A 38 7.58 -3.79 1.84
C LEU A 38 8.86 -3.19 2.42
N SER A 39 9.68 -2.55 1.57
CA SER A 39 10.90 -1.89 2.02
C SER A 39 10.62 -0.80 3.07
N ARG A 40 9.62 0.05 2.83
CA ARG A 40 9.29 1.12 3.79
C ARG A 40 8.69 0.58 5.08
N ARG A 41 7.82 -0.42 4.98
CA ARG A 41 7.19 -1.10 6.12
C ARG A 41 8.25 -1.76 7.01
N GLN A 42 9.17 -2.51 6.41
CA GLN A 42 10.26 -3.17 7.12
C GLN A 42 11.10 -2.17 7.93
N ALA A 43 11.46 -1.03 7.34
CA ALA A 43 12.22 0.01 8.03
C ALA A 43 11.44 0.60 9.23
N LEU A 44 10.14 0.81 9.08
CA LEU A 44 9.29 1.32 10.18
C LEU A 44 9.08 0.27 11.28
N GLU A 45 8.89 -1.00 10.92
CA GLU A 45 8.76 -2.10 11.89
C GLU A 45 10.05 -2.31 12.68
N GLN A 46 11.22 -2.18 12.05
CA GLN A 46 12.52 -2.22 12.73
C GLN A 46 12.65 -1.08 13.75
N ALA A 47 12.38 0.16 13.35
CA ALA A 47 12.42 1.32 14.25
C ALA A 47 11.44 1.19 15.42
N LEU A 48 10.24 0.67 15.15
CA LEU A 48 9.23 0.41 16.17
C LEU A 48 9.68 -0.67 17.16
N GLY A 49 10.37 -1.71 16.69
CA GLY A 49 11.02 -2.70 17.56
C GLY A 49 12.08 -2.10 18.48
N GLU A 50 12.89 -1.18 17.97
CA GLU A 50 13.90 -0.45 18.77
C GLU A 50 13.25 0.45 19.83
N PHE A 51 12.25 1.25 19.46
CA PHE A 51 11.56 2.11 20.43
C PHE A 51 10.83 1.31 21.51
N ARG A 52 10.26 0.15 21.18
CA ARG A 52 9.65 -0.75 22.18
C ARG A 52 10.68 -1.30 23.17
N LYS A 53 11.88 -1.67 22.70
CA LYS A 53 12.98 -2.10 23.59
C LYS A 53 13.44 -0.95 24.50
N ASN A 54 13.56 0.25 23.95
CA ASN A 54 13.93 1.44 24.73
C ASN A 54 12.88 1.77 25.78
N LEU A 55 11.59 1.74 25.42
CA LEU A 55 10.49 1.96 26.36
C LEU A 55 10.54 0.95 27.50
N ALA A 56 10.64 -0.35 27.20
CA ALA A 56 10.73 -1.39 28.22
C ALA A 56 11.93 -1.19 29.15
N HIS A 57 13.08 -0.78 28.61
CA HIS A 57 14.26 -0.47 29.43
C HIS A 57 14.01 0.74 30.35
N LEU A 58 13.41 1.81 29.85
CA LEU A 58 13.07 2.99 30.65
C LEU A 58 12.04 2.67 31.74
N GLU A 59 11.06 1.81 31.45
CA GLU A 59 10.07 1.37 32.42
C GLU A 59 10.70 0.53 33.54
N VAL A 60 11.69 -0.32 33.24
CA VAL A 60 12.48 -1.02 34.26
C VAL A 60 13.26 -0.02 35.13
N LEU A 61 13.96 0.94 34.53
CA LEU A 61 14.69 1.98 35.28
C LEU A 61 13.78 2.83 36.16
N HIS A 62 12.54 3.04 35.73
CA HIS A 62 11.50 3.75 36.47
C HIS A 62 10.99 2.96 37.67
N GLN A 63 10.80 1.65 37.53
CA GLN A 63 10.43 0.75 38.63
C GLN A 63 11.55 0.58 39.66
N GLU A 64 12.81 0.54 39.20
CA GLU A 64 13.97 0.42 40.08
C GLU A 64 14.34 1.74 40.78
N GLU A 65 13.63 2.84 40.51
CA GLU A 65 13.88 4.19 41.03
C GLU A 65 15.34 4.67 40.87
N ARG A 66 16.06 4.12 39.88
CA ARG A 66 17.49 4.39 39.67
C ARG A 66 17.79 5.83 39.26
N TYR A 67 16.79 6.55 38.76
CA TYR A 67 16.92 7.93 38.31
C TYR A 67 15.76 8.80 38.80
N PRO A 68 15.96 10.13 38.91
CA PRO A 68 14.91 11.06 39.29
C PRO A 68 13.69 10.98 38.35
N GLN A 69 12.50 10.91 38.95
CA GLN A 69 11.25 10.79 38.20
C GLN A 69 11.01 11.94 37.22
N GLY A 70 11.41 13.16 37.58
CA GLY A 70 11.33 14.34 36.70
C GLY A 70 12.13 14.21 35.40
N VAL A 71 13.10 13.30 35.32
CA VAL A 71 13.89 13.02 34.11
C VAL A 71 13.35 11.81 33.35
N LEU A 72 12.98 10.73 34.06
CA LEU A 72 12.50 9.50 33.45
C LEU A 72 11.10 9.61 32.85
N THR A 73 10.16 10.25 33.56
CA THR A 73 8.77 10.35 33.08
C THR A 73 8.67 11.04 31.71
N PRO A 74 9.34 12.20 31.46
CA PRO A 74 9.34 12.78 30.13
C PRO A 74 10.03 11.91 29.06
N ALA A 75 11.04 11.11 29.44
CA ALA A 75 11.70 10.21 28.50
C ALA A 75 10.77 9.06 28.05
N ILE A 76 10.05 8.45 29.01
CA ILE A 76 9.05 7.41 28.76
C ILE A 76 7.94 7.95 27.85
N GLU A 77 7.40 9.12 28.16
CA GLU A 77 6.33 9.72 27.36
C GLU A 77 6.78 10.05 25.93
N ARG A 78 8.03 10.50 25.75
CA ARG A 78 8.60 10.70 24.40
C ARG A 78 8.67 9.40 23.62
N GLU A 79 9.11 8.30 24.22
CA GLU A 79 9.16 7.00 23.55
C GLU A 79 7.76 6.48 23.21
N ARG A 80 6.79 6.62 24.10
CA ARG A 80 5.38 6.30 23.83
C ARG A 80 4.83 7.07 22.64
N LEU A 81 5.10 8.39 22.58
CA LEU A 81 4.69 9.23 21.46
C LEU A 81 5.35 8.81 20.13
N ARG A 82 6.65 8.48 20.14
CA ARG A 82 7.37 7.97 18.95
C ARG A 82 6.76 6.66 18.44
N ILE A 83 6.43 5.74 19.34
CA ILE A 83 5.77 4.48 19.00
C ILE A 83 4.40 4.75 18.36
N ALA A 84 3.57 5.57 19.00
CA ALA A 84 2.24 5.91 18.49
C ALA A 84 2.30 6.57 17.11
N GLN A 85 3.29 7.44 16.87
CA GLN A 85 3.52 8.06 15.57
C GLN A 85 3.90 7.02 14.50
N LEU A 86 4.82 6.10 14.81
CA LEU A 86 5.20 5.04 13.86
C LEU A 86 4.04 4.09 13.56
N GLU A 87 3.22 3.74 14.55
CA GLU A 87 2.04 2.90 14.35
C GLU A 87 1.02 3.60 13.43
N ALA A 88 0.80 4.90 13.63
CA ALA A 88 -0.03 5.71 12.74
C ALA A 88 0.55 5.81 11.32
N GLU A 89 1.88 5.97 11.19
CA GLU A 89 2.56 5.98 9.89
C GLU A 89 2.44 4.64 9.15
N LEU A 90 2.59 3.52 9.85
CA LEU A 90 2.40 2.17 9.30
C LEU A 90 0.98 1.99 8.77
N LYS A 91 -0.02 2.39 9.56
CA LYS A 91 -1.43 2.35 9.14
C LYS A 91 -1.69 3.26 7.92
N ALA A 92 -1.18 4.49 7.94
CA ALA A 92 -1.33 5.40 6.81
C ALA A 92 -0.63 4.87 5.54
N LEU A 93 0.50 4.16 5.70
CA LEU A 93 1.22 3.56 4.59
C LEU A 93 0.42 2.44 3.92
N THR A 94 -0.21 1.55 4.69
CA THR A 94 -1.05 0.47 4.16
C THR A 94 -2.31 1.02 3.48
N GLU A 95 -2.97 2.00 4.09
CA GLU A 95 -4.13 2.70 3.51
C GLU A 95 -3.77 3.41 2.20
N ARG A 96 -2.65 4.14 2.16
CA ARG A 96 -2.16 4.79 0.93
C ARG A 96 -1.87 3.78 -0.17
N PHE A 97 -1.29 2.64 0.16
CA PHE A 97 -1.06 1.57 -0.81
C PHE A 97 -2.38 1.00 -1.35
N ALA A 98 -3.32 0.67 -0.47
CA ALA A 98 -4.64 0.18 -0.86
C ALA A 98 -5.37 1.16 -1.79
N ALA A 99 -5.36 2.46 -1.46
CA ALA A 99 -5.92 3.50 -2.30
C ALA A 99 -5.21 3.60 -3.67
N ARG A 100 -3.88 3.46 -3.70
CA ARG A 100 -3.12 3.52 -4.95
C ARG A 100 -3.36 2.30 -5.83
N ARG A 101 -3.46 1.10 -5.24
CA ARG A 101 -3.85 -0.14 -5.92
C ARG A 101 -5.24 -0.01 -6.54
N ALA A 102 -6.22 0.47 -5.78
CA ALA A 102 -7.58 0.71 -6.27
C ALA A 102 -7.61 1.69 -7.46
N ARG A 103 -6.85 2.80 -7.37
CA ARG A 103 -6.71 3.76 -8.47
C ARG A 103 -6.13 3.12 -9.73
N LEU A 104 -5.06 2.34 -9.62
CA LEU A 104 -4.46 1.64 -10.77
C LEU A 104 -5.46 0.75 -11.49
N TYR A 105 -6.21 -0.06 -10.75
CA TYR A 105 -7.22 -0.91 -11.34
C TYR A 105 -8.38 -0.12 -11.97
N SER A 106 -8.82 0.98 -11.34
CA SER A 106 -9.83 1.85 -11.92
C SER A 106 -9.37 2.49 -13.26
N GLU A 107 -8.10 2.89 -13.34
CA GLU A 107 -7.49 3.43 -14.56
C GLU A 107 -7.40 2.36 -15.65
N ALA A 108 -7.01 1.13 -15.28
CA ALA A 108 -6.96 -0.01 -16.18
C ALA A 108 -8.33 -0.35 -16.75
N ARG A 109 -9.37 -0.42 -15.89
CA ARG A 109 -10.76 -0.63 -16.32
C ARG A 109 -11.24 0.42 -17.31
N ARG A 110 -11.00 1.71 -17.03
CA ARG A 110 -11.34 2.80 -17.96
C ARG A 110 -10.61 2.67 -19.30
N LYS A 111 -9.33 2.28 -19.29
CA LYS A 111 -8.57 2.04 -20.52
C LYS A 111 -9.11 0.84 -21.30
N GLY A 112 -9.43 -0.26 -20.63
CA GLY A 112 -10.01 -1.44 -21.28
C GLY A 112 -11.40 -1.17 -21.86
N ALA A 113 -12.26 -0.44 -21.14
CA ALA A 113 -13.57 -0.01 -21.66
C ALA A 113 -13.44 0.86 -22.91
N ARG A 114 -12.47 1.78 -22.94
CA ARG A 114 -12.15 2.59 -24.14
C ARG A 114 -11.64 1.77 -25.33
N LEU A 115 -11.13 0.56 -25.09
CA LEU A 115 -10.74 -0.37 -26.16
C LEU A 115 -11.92 -1.19 -26.70
N GLY A 116 -13.13 -1.06 -26.13
CA GLY A 116 -14.32 -1.80 -26.56
C GLY A 116 -14.52 -3.13 -25.85
N ALA A 117 -13.77 -3.39 -24.77
CA ALA A 117 -13.88 -4.61 -24.00
C ALA A 117 -15.16 -4.64 -23.15
N LYS A 118 -15.81 -5.82 -23.08
CA LYS A 118 -17.01 -6.05 -22.26
C LYS A 118 -16.67 -5.96 -20.78
N GLU A 119 -17.60 -5.43 -19.98
CA GLU A 119 -17.42 -5.25 -18.54
C GLU A 119 -17.14 -6.56 -17.79
N SER A 120 -17.76 -7.67 -18.19
CA SER A 120 -17.47 -9.01 -17.64
C SER A 120 -15.99 -9.38 -17.78
N ARG A 121 -15.39 -9.11 -18.93
CA ARG A 121 -13.97 -9.40 -19.21
C ARG A 121 -13.03 -8.48 -18.41
N LEU A 122 -13.42 -7.22 -18.22
CA LEU A 122 -12.66 -6.27 -17.39
C LEU A 122 -12.69 -6.67 -15.91
N ASN A 123 -13.81 -7.23 -15.45
CA ASN A 123 -13.93 -7.74 -14.09
C ASN A 123 -13.08 -8.99 -13.89
N GLU A 124 -13.09 -9.95 -14.82
CA GLU A 124 -12.20 -11.13 -14.78
C GLU A 124 -10.71 -10.77 -14.71
N LEU A 125 -10.28 -9.77 -15.50
CA LEU A 125 -8.86 -9.42 -15.61
C LEU A 125 -8.32 -8.66 -14.41
N TRP A 126 -9.18 -7.89 -13.73
CA TRP A 126 -8.79 -7.04 -12.60
C TRP A 126 -9.79 -7.19 -11.46
N CYS A 127 -10.08 -8.43 -11.08
CA CYS A 127 -10.87 -8.73 -9.89
C CYS A 127 -10.30 -7.93 -8.71
N LEU A 128 -11.13 -7.00 -8.21
CA LEU A 128 -10.92 -6.33 -6.92
C LEU A 128 -11.36 -7.27 -5.79
N GLU A 129 -11.13 -8.59 -5.94
CA GLU A 129 -11.14 -9.41 -4.76
C GLU A 129 -9.95 -8.92 -3.95
N VAL A 130 -10.30 -8.07 -2.98
CA VAL A 130 -9.53 -7.86 -1.77
C VAL A 130 -9.41 -9.25 -1.16
N LYS A 131 -8.47 -10.05 -1.68
CA LYS A 131 -7.84 -11.04 -0.87
C LYS A 131 -7.06 -10.20 0.13
N ASP A 132 -7.74 -9.86 1.22
CA ASP A 132 -7.10 -9.68 2.51
C ASP A 132 -6.44 -11.03 2.80
N GLU A 133 -5.33 -11.32 2.13
CA GLU A 133 -4.44 -12.35 2.61
C GLU A 133 -3.99 -11.84 3.99
N PRO A 134 -4.30 -12.58 5.07
CA PRO A 134 -3.74 -12.24 6.35
C PRO A 134 -2.23 -12.31 6.15
N VAL A 135 -1.56 -11.17 6.19
CA VAL A 135 -0.10 -11.12 6.15
C VAL A 135 0.35 -11.94 7.33
N ALA A 136 0.79 -13.18 7.07
CA ALA A 136 1.27 -14.08 8.08
C ALA A 136 2.44 -13.39 8.77
N HIS A 137 2.20 -12.98 10.01
CA HIS A 137 3.26 -12.57 10.91
C HIS A 137 4.06 -13.83 11.24
N SER A 138 5.31 -13.89 10.76
CA SER A 138 6.35 -14.81 11.22
C SER A 138 7.44 -14.00 11.88
#